data_AF-A0A966P2M2-F1
#
_entry.id   AF-A0A966P2M2-F1
#
_cell.length_a   1.000
_cell.length_b   1.000
_cell.length_c   1.000
_cell.angle_alpha   90.00
_cell.angle_beta   90.00
_cell.angle_gamma   90.00
#
_symmetry.space_group_name_H-M   'P 1'
#
loop_
_entity.id
_entity.type
_entity.pdbx_description
1 polymer ?
#
loop_
_entity_poly.entity_id
_entity_poly.type
_entity_poly.pdbx_seq_one_letter_code
_entity_poly.pdbx_strand_id
1 'polypeptide(L)' 'MNTPKQDIRPNQSFGVIGLGAMGYGAASSLLRAGFEVWGCDMRNATLAAFQKLGGRGVAQAQPVTVWAMMRL' A
#
# COMPACT_ATOMS: atom_id res chain seq x y z
N MET A 1 -16.83 -18.91 -16.59
CA MET A 1 -16.01 -18.97 -15.36
C MET A 1 -15.82 -17.54 -14.86
N ASN A 2 -16.68 -17.07 -13.95
CA ASN A 2 -16.52 -15.75 -13.34
C ASN A 2 -15.80 -15.93 -12.01
N THR A 3 -14.55 -15.51 -11.95
CA THR A 3 -13.85 -15.33 -10.68
C THR A 3 -14.67 -14.36 -9.84
N PRO A 4 -15.00 -14.66 -8.57
CA PRO A 4 -15.69 -13.71 -7.72
C PRO A 4 -14.82 -12.44 -7.64
N LYS A 5 -15.36 -11.33 -8.13
CA LYS A 5 -14.74 -10.02 -7.99
C LYS A 5 -14.76 -9.73 -6.50
N GLN A 6 -13.59 -9.79 -5.86
CA GLN A 6 -13.40 -9.53 -4.44
C GLN A 6 -14.14 -8.25 -4.06
N ASP A 7 -15.01 -8.33 -3.06
CA ASP A 7 -15.78 -7.19 -2.57
C ASP A 7 -14.83 -6.20 -1.89
N ILE A 8 -14.88 -4.93 -2.30
CA ILE A 8 -14.02 -3.90 -1.72
C ILE A 8 -14.67 -3.43 -0.44
N ARG A 9 -14.12 -3.88 0.69
CA ARG A 9 -14.62 -3.53 2.01
C ARG A 9 -14.44 -2.02 2.28
N PRO A 10 -15.43 -1.35 2.90
CA PRO A 10 -15.21 0.00 3.40
C PRO A 10 -14.07 -0.05 4.43
N ASN A 11 -13.07 0.83 4.27
CA ASN A 11 -11.82 0.86 5.04
C ASN A 11 -10.75 -0.20 4.65
N GLN A 12 -10.78 -0.70 3.43
CA GLN A 12 -9.71 -1.54 2.87
C GLN A 12 -8.45 -0.70 2.56
N SER A 13 -7.34 -0.98 3.24
CA SER A 13 -6.02 -0.44 2.89
C SER A 13 -5.32 -1.35 1.87
N PHE A 14 -4.56 -0.75 0.95
CA PHE A 14 -3.80 -1.44 -0.08
C PHE A 14 -2.30 -1.25 0.10
N GLY A 15 -1.53 -2.30 -0.14
CA GLY A 15 -0.07 -2.25 -0.16
C GLY A 15 0.47 -2.45 -1.57
N VAL A 16 1.42 -1.60 -1.98
CA VAL A 16 2.14 -1.70 -3.26
C VAL A 16 3.63 -1.83 -2.98
N ILE A 17 4.21 -2.98 -3.34
CA ILE A 17 5.64 -3.25 -3.17
C ILE A 17 6.32 -3.03 -4.51
N GLY A 18 7.29 -2.11 -4.54
CA GLY A 18 7.94 -1.63 -5.75
C GLY A 18 7.18 -0.47 -6.38
N LEU A 19 7.71 0.74 -6.26
CA LEU A 19 7.18 1.96 -6.86
C LEU A 19 7.96 2.31 -8.14
N GLY A 20 8.13 1.33 -9.02
CA GLY A 20 8.52 1.59 -10.42
C GLY A 20 7.39 2.27 -11.20
N ALA A 21 7.57 2.52 -12.50
CA ALA A 21 6.57 3.23 -13.32
C ALA A 21 5.16 2.61 -13.20
N MET A 22 5.06 1.28 -13.31
CA MET A 22 3.78 0.56 -13.21
C MET A 22 3.21 0.60 -11.78
N GLY A 23 4.02 0.28 -10.77
CA GLY A 23 3.57 0.26 -9.37
C GLY A 23 3.13 1.64 -8.88
N TYR A 24 3.85 2.69 -9.27
CA TYR A 24 3.50 4.08 -8.95
C TYR A 24 2.17 4.50 -9.60
N GLY A 25 1.94 4.12 -10.86
CA GLY A 25 0.68 4.37 -11.56
C GLY A 25 -0.51 3.66 -10.90
N ALA A 26 -0.33 2.41 -10.49
CA ALA A 26 -1.34 1.64 -9.75
C ALA A 26 -1.64 2.28 -8.39
N ALA A 27 -0.60 2.59 -7.60
CA ALA A 27 -0.74 3.22 -6.29
C ALA A 27 -1.44 4.59 -6.39
N SER A 28 -1.07 5.40 -7.38
CA SER A 28 -1.70 6.69 -7.65
C SER A 28 -3.18 6.55 -8.05
N SER A 29 -3.53 5.48 -8.77
CA SER A 29 -4.93 5.20 -9.13
C SER A 29 -5.78 4.83 -7.91
N LEU A 30 -5.22 4.04 -7.00
CA LEU A 30 -5.87 3.69 -5.73
C LEU A 30 -6.07 4.92 -4.83
N LEU A 31 -5.07 5.80 -4.74
CA LEU A 31 -5.19 7.07 -4.02
C LEU A 31 -6.30 7.97 -4.61
N ARG A 32 -6.35 8.08 -5.95
CA ARG A 32 -7.42 8.83 -6.64
C ARG A 32 -8.81 8.24 -6.42
N ALA A 33 -8.91 6.94 -6.19
CA ALA A 33 -10.16 6.28 -5.84
C ALA A 33 -10.55 6.45 -4.36
N GLY A 34 -9.72 7.13 -3.56
CA GLY A 34 -9.99 7.43 -2.15
C GLY A 34 -9.56 6.34 -1.16
N PHE A 35 -8.77 5.36 -1.60
CA PHE A 35 -8.26 4.32 -0.71
C PHE A 35 -7.02 4.77 0.05
N GLU A 36 -6.83 4.19 1.23
CA GLU A 36 -5.55 4.23 1.91
C GLU A 36 -4.54 3.33 1.19
N VAL A 37 -3.37 3.88 0.85
CA VAL A 37 -2.32 3.15 0.12
C VAL A 37 -0.96 3.29 0.79
N TRP A 38 -0.35 2.14 1.07
CA TRP A 38 1.03 2.00 1.53
C TRP A 38 1.93 1.61 0.35
N GLY A 39 3.00 2.36 0.13
CA GLY A 39 4.01 2.10 -0.89
C GLY A 39 5.34 1.70 -0.26
N CYS A 40 5.90 0.57 -0.68
CA CYS A 40 7.19 0.08 -0.23
C CYS A 40 8.22 0.14 -1.36
N ASP A 41 9.32 0.89 -1.19
CA ASP A 41 10.41 0.98 -2.18
C ASP A 41 11.72 1.35 -1.47
N MET A 42 12.86 0.87 -1.97
CA MET A 42 14.17 1.17 -1.40
C MET A 42 14.64 2.60 -1.70
N ARG A 43 14.08 3.24 -2.74
CA ARG A 43 14.49 4.57 -3.20
C ARG A 43 13.73 5.65 -2.43
N ASN A 44 14.44 6.35 -1.54
CA ASN A 44 13.89 7.45 -0.74
C ASN A 44 13.24 8.56 -1.59
N ALA A 45 13.80 8.88 -2.76
CA ALA A 45 13.23 9.88 -3.66
C ALA A 45 11.82 9.47 -4.16
N THR A 46 11.63 8.19 -4.46
CA THR A 46 10.34 7.64 -4.89
C THR A 46 9.33 7.64 -3.74
N LEU A 47 9.75 7.26 -2.53
CA LEU A 47 8.90 7.33 -1.34
C LEU A 47 8.46 8.76 -1.05
N ALA A 48 9.37 9.73 -1.11
CA ALA A 48 9.05 11.14 -0.89
C ALA A 48 8.08 11.68 -1.95
N ALA A 49 8.26 11.31 -3.23
CA ALA A 49 7.31 11.65 -4.28
C ALA A 49 5.93 11.05 -4.03
N PHE A 50 5.87 9.78 -3.62
CA PHE A 50 4.62 9.10 -3.31
C PHE A 50 3.91 9.70 -2.08
N GLN A 51 4.66 10.08 -1.05
CA GLN A 51 4.12 10.76 0.13
C GLN A 51 3.51 12.12 -0.21
N LYS A 52 4.11 12.87 -1.14
CA LYS A 52 3.53 14.13 -1.66
C LYS A 52 2.19 13.92 -2.38
N LEU A 53 1.93 12.74 -2.93
CA LEU A 53 0.63 12.37 -3.50
C LEU A 53 -0.41 11.96 -2.44
N GLY A 54 -0.05 11.93 -1.16
CA GLY A 54 -0.93 11.50 -0.05
C GLY A 54 -0.81 10.02 0.30
N GLY A 55 0.12 9.28 -0.31
CA GLY A 55 0.40 7.89 0.04
C GLY A 55 1.29 7.74 1.28
N ARG A 56 1.29 6.55 1.89
CA ARG A 56 2.21 6.24 3.01
C ARG A 56 3.43 5.49 2.48
N GLY A 57 4.61 6.10 2.53
CA GLY A 57 5.86 5.50 2.06
C GLY A 57 6.63 4.77 3.17
N VAL A 58 7.06 3.52 2.92
CA VAL A 58 7.94 2.74 3.80
C VAL A 58 9.13 2.19 3.02
N ALA A 59 10.32 2.16 3.64
CA ALA A 59 11.52 1.63 2.97
C ALA A 59 11.58 0.09 3.02
N GLN A 60 10.91 -0.52 3.99
CA GLN A 60 10.93 -1.95 4.22
C GLN A 60 9.57 -2.42 4.74
N ALA A 61 9.14 -3.61 4.30
CA ALA A 61 7.99 -4.27 4.88
C ALA A 61 8.38 -4.84 6.26
N GLN A 62 7.62 -4.48 7.30
CA GLN A 62 7.78 -5.08 8.62
C GLN A 62 7.06 -6.44 8.69
N PRO A 63 7.65 -7.44 9.37
CA PRO A 63 6.93 -8.67 9.68
C PRO A 63 5.72 -8.34 10.54
N VAL A 64 4.57 -8.93 10.23
CA VAL A 64 3.42 -8.90 11.15
C VAL A 64 3.79 -9.76 12.36
N THR A 65 4.22 -9.12 13.44
CA THR A 65 4.45 -9.85 14.68
C THR A 65 3.09 -10.17 15.29
N VAL A 66 2.57 -11.36 15.01
CA VAL A 66 1.33 -11.91 15.59
C VAL A 66 1.39 -12.13 17.12
N TRP A 67 2.46 -11.70 17.79
CA TRP A 67 2.62 -11.83 19.24
C TRP A 67 1.91 -10.73 20.04
N ALA A 68 1.36 -9.70 19.40
CA ALA A 68 0.62 -8.62 20.08
C ALA A 68 -0.72 -9.06 20.70
N MET A 69 -1.15 -10.31 20.48
CA MET A 69 -2.38 -10.89 21.06
C MET A 69 -2.12 -11.96 22.13
N MET A 70 -0.87 -12.18 22.55
CA MET A 70 -0.51 -13.21 23.54
C MET A 70 0.25 -12.66 24.76
N ARG A 71 0.02 -11.41 25.14
CA ARG A 71 0.42 -10.89 26.45
C ARG A 71 -0.68 -10.06 27.07
N LEU A 72 -1.27 -10.68 28.10
CA LEU A 72 -2.27 -10.22 29.09
C LEU A 72 -3.72 -10.44 28.66
#